data_AF-A0A1W9PP79-F1
#
_entry.id   AF-A0A1W9PP79-F1
#
_cell.length_a   1.000
_cell.length_b   1.000
_cell.length_c   1.000
_cell.angle_alpha   90.00
_cell.angle_beta   90.00
_cell.angle_gamma   90.00
#
_symmetry.space_group_name_H-M   'P 1'
#
loop_
_entity.id
_entity.type
_entity.pdbx_description
1 polymer ?
#
loop_
_entity_poly.entity_id
_entity_poly.type
_entity_poly.pdbx_seq_one_letter_code
_entity_poly.pdbx_strand_id
1 'polypeptide(L)'
;MMTWLSLIAAILVIVVAIVIFIMQSNRKKQKNFERLKEELRESKQEKETVDKVSQAAVSVAEIEPEAPAPLEEKETTAAAEVALSPDIAEPQAEIEEKVSEAVEAKPKRKIKQYDKFNNARAVEQLGLSQDEADMFIKELIQQIDDELPKLEAAIDNEDFEQIDDISHMIKGSSSSLGSGGVADVLSDMNEYSKEGRDIEIIRDYLYNLKYYFNELKTQFA
;
A
#
# COMPACT_ATOMS: atom_id res chain seq x y z
N MET A 1 -14.72 17.57 53.84
CA MET A 1 -13.48 18.10 53.24
C MET A 1 -12.38 17.05 53.05
N MET A 2 -12.20 16.06 53.95
CA MET A 2 -11.14 15.05 53.82
C MET A 2 -11.28 14.06 52.65
N THR A 3 -12.50 13.74 52.19
CA THR A 3 -12.71 12.76 51.11
C THR A 3 -12.26 13.24 49.73
N TRP A 4 -12.33 14.55 49.47
CA TRP A 4 -11.89 15.14 48.20
C TRP A 4 -10.36 15.14 48.05
N LEU A 5 -9.64 15.34 49.16
CA LEU A 5 -8.17 15.29 49.15
C LEU A 5 -7.65 13.86 48.87
N SER A 6 -8.30 12.84 49.41
CA SER A 6 -7.96 11.43 49.08
C SER A 6 -8.22 11.09 47.61
N LEU A 7 -9.29 11.63 47.02
CA LEU A 7 -9.64 11.38 45.62
C LEU A 7 -8.62 12.03 44.67
N ILE A 8 -8.21 13.27 44.96
CA ILE A 8 -7.15 13.98 44.20
C ILE A 8 -5.82 13.24 44.32
N ALA A 9 -5.45 12.78 45.51
CA ALA A 9 -4.22 12.02 45.72
C ALA A 9 -4.22 10.69 44.93
N ALA A 10 -5.35 9.99 44.90
CA ALA A 10 -5.49 8.75 44.11
C ALA A 10 -5.33 9.01 42.60
N ILE A 11 -5.93 10.09 42.07
CA ILE A 11 -5.79 10.47 40.66
C ILE A 11 -4.33 10.77 40.32
N LEU A 12 -3.60 11.50 41.18
CA LEU A 12 -2.19 11.82 40.94
C LEU A 12 -1.32 10.55 40.86
N VAL A 13 -1.56 9.55 41.71
CA VAL A 13 -0.83 8.27 41.66
C VAL A 13 -1.10 7.54 40.35
N ILE A 14 -2.35 7.55 39.87
CA ILE A 14 -2.73 6.92 38.59
C ILE A 14 -2.05 7.63 37.42
N VAL A 15 -2.05 8.97 37.39
CA VAL A 15 -1.39 9.75 36.33
C VAL A 15 0.11 9.46 36.29
N VAL A 16 0.78 9.41 37.43
CA VAL A 16 2.21 9.06 37.50
C VAL A 16 2.45 7.63 37.00
N ALA A 17 1.59 6.67 37.35
CA ALA A 17 1.69 5.30 36.85
C ALA A 17 1.52 5.22 35.32
N ILE A 18 0.58 5.98 34.75
CA ILE A 18 0.36 6.07 33.30
C ILE A 18 1.59 6.67 32.61
N VAL A 19 2.16 7.75 33.13
CA VAL A 19 3.37 8.36 32.56
C VAL A 19 4.55 7.39 32.58
N ILE A 20 4.76 6.69 33.69
CA ILE A 20 5.80 5.65 33.81
C ILE A 20 5.54 4.53 32.79
N PHE A 21 4.29 4.09 32.65
CA PHE A 21 3.91 3.06 31.69
C PHE A 21 4.18 3.49 30.24
N ILE A 22 3.81 4.71 29.86
CA ILE A 22 4.11 5.28 28.53
C ILE A 22 5.61 5.33 28.29
N MET A 23 6.39 5.82 29.27
CA MET A 23 7.86 5.86 29.17
C MET A 23 8.48 4.46 29.03
N GLN A 24 7.97 3.46 29.76
CA GLN A 24 8.45 2.09 29.66
C GLN A 24 8.07 1.43 28.33
N SER A 25 6.84 1.65 27.86
CA SER A 25 6.36 1.14 26.57
C SER A 25 7.20 1.71 25.42
N ASN A 26 7.46 3.03 25.45
CA ASN A 26 8.24 3.68 24.41
C ASN A 26 9.72 3.24 24.40
N ARG A 27 10.31 3.00 25.58
CA ARG A 27 11.66 2.42 25.69
C ARG A 27 11.75 1.00 25.12
N LYS A 28 10.70 0.17 25.25
CA LYS A 28 10.66 -1.17 24.67
C LYS A 28 10.58 -1.12 23.14
N LYS A 29 9.76 -0.22 22.59
CA LYS A 29 9.64 -0.01 21.14
C LYS A 29 11.00 0.36 20.51
N GLN A 30 11.76 1.26 21.14
CA GLN A 30 13.10 1.63 20.65
C GLN A 30 14.09 0.44 20.61
N LYS A 31 14.07 -0.45 21.61
CA LYS A 31 14.97 -1.61 21.62
C LYS A 31 14.64 -2.64 20.54
N ASN A 32 13.35 -2.85 20.25
CA ASN A 32 12.92 -3.76 19.20
C ASN A 32 13.28 -3.22 17.81
N PHE A 33 13.17 -1.89 17.62
CA PHE A 33 13.54 -1.24 16.37
C PHE A 33 15.05 -1.34 16.06
N GLU A 34 15.91 -1.13 17.05
CA GLU A 34 17.36 -1.29 16.86
C GLU A 34 17.75 -2.75 16.57
N ARG A 35 17.09 -3.74 17.18
CA ARG A 35 17.29 -5.17 16.85
C ARG A 35 16.89 -5.49 15.41
N LEU A 36 15.73 -5.02 14.97
CA LEU A 36 15.29 -5.20 13.57
C LEU A 36 16.30 -4.58 12.59
N LYS A 37 16.87 -3.43 12.93
CA LYS A 37 17.86 -2.74 12.11
C LYS A 37 19.19 -3.48 12.04
N GLU A 38 19.58 -4.15 13.13
CA GLU A 38 20.75 -5.02 13.20
C GLU A 38 20.54 -6.30 12.37
N GLU A 39 19.39 -6.97 12.53
CA GLU A 39 19.01 -8.14 11.71
C GLU A 39 18.93 -7.81 10.21
N LEU A 40 18.41 -6.63 9.85
CA LEU A 40 18.35 -6.18 8.45
C LEU A 40 19.76 -5.93 7.89
N ARG A 41 20.68 -5.41 8.70
CA ARG A 41 22.09 -5.19 8.32
C ARG A 41 22.84 -6.51 8.14
N GLU A 42 22.62 -7.47 9.03
CA GLU A 42 23.21 -8.81 8.93
C GLU A 42 22.70 -9.55 7.69
N SER A 43 21.39 -9.53 7.42
CA SER A 43 20.81 -10.16 6.22
C SER A 43 21.33 -9.55 4.91
N LYS A 44 21.64 -8.23 4.92
CA LYS A 44 22.19 -7.53 3.75
C LYS A 44 23.65 -7.90 3.49
N GLN A 45 24.45 -8.11 4.55
CA GLN A 45 25.83 -8.60 4.44
C GLN A 45 25.90 -10.08 4.03
N GLU A 46 24.93 -10.91 4.45
CA GLU A 46 24.85 -12.30 4.04
C GLU A 46 24.53 -12.41 2.52
N LYS A 47 23.65 -11.55 1.99
CA LYS A 47 23.40 -11.49 0.54
C LYS A 47 24.62 -11.01 -0.27
N GLU A 48 25.37 -10.01 0.21
CA GLU A 48 26.59 -9.54 -0.48
C GLU A 48 27.73 -10.56 -0.49
N THR A 49 27.81 -11.47 0.47
CA THR A 49 28.86 -12.50 0.49
C THR A 49 28.56 -13.67 -0.45
N VAL A 50 27.29 -13.96 -0.74
CA VAL A 50 26.88 -15.01 -1.70
C VAL A 50 27.13 -14.57 -3.16
N ASP A 51 26.88 -13.30 -3.50
CA ASP A 51 27.11 -12.79 -4.85
C ASP A 51 28.62 -12.69 -5.20
N LYS A 52 29.48 -12.48 -4.20
CA LYS A 52 30.93 -12.37 -4.39
C LYS A 52 31.64 -13.71 -4.63
N VAL A 53 31.03 -14.84 -4.27
CA VAL A 53 31.57 -16.18 -4.55
C VAL A 53 31.20 -16.67 -5.95
N SER A 54 30.08 -16.20 -6.52
CA SER A 54 29.65 -16.59 -7.87
C SER A 54 30.47 -15.92 -8.99
N GLN A 55 31.00 -14.71 -8.77
CA GLN A 55 31.78 -13.99 -9.80
C GLN A 55 33.27 -14.33 -9.89
N ALA A 56 33.83 -15.15 -8.98
CA ALA A 56 35.24 -15.54 -9.03
C ALA A 56 35.53 -16.80 -9.87
N ALA A 57 34.50 -17.47 -10.40
CA ALA A 57 34.65 -18.76 -11.11
C ALA A 57 34.53 -18.66 -12.66
N VAL A 58 34.42 -17.46 -13.24
CA VAL A 58 34.19 -17.29 -14.71
C VAL A 58 35.31 -16.49 -15.39
N SER A 59 36.56 -16.76 -15.04
CA SER A 59 37.70 -16.32 -15.86
C SER A 59 38.73 -17.43 -15.98
N VAL A 60 38.66 -18.17 -17.09
CA VAL A 60 39.75 -18.80 -17.88
C VAL A 60 39.15 -20.01 -18.62
N ALA A 61 38.84 -19.82 -19.91
CA ALA A 61 39.08 -20.77 -21.00
C ALA A 61 38.37 -20.27 -22.26
N GLU A 62 39.14 -19.53 -23.05
CA GLU A 62 38.92 -19.18 -24.44
C GLU A 62 39.19 -20.41 -25.33
N ILE A 63 38.21 -20.82 -26.15
CA ILE A 63 38.44 -21.54 -27.42
C ILE A 63 37.38 -21.05 -28.45
N GLU A 64 37.90 -20.68 -29.62
CA GLU A 64 37.28 -20.18 -30.85
C GLU A 64 36.23 -21.11 -31.53
N PRO A 65 35.48 -20.61 -32.54
CA PRO A 65 34.22 -21.17 -33.02
C PRO A 65 34.35 -22.09 -34.23
N GLU A 66 33.48 -23.10 -34.33
CA GLU A 66 33.17 -23.77 -35.60
C GLU A 66 31.66 -24.02 -35.70
N ALA A 67 31.07 -23.54 -36.80
CA ALA A 67 29.68 -23.71 -37.20
C ALA A 67 29.58 -24.84 -38.27
N PRO A 68 28.40 -25.18 -38.83
CA PRO A 68 27.15 -25.63 -38.20
C PRO A 68 26.55 -26.91 -38.85
N ALA A 69 25.52 -27.48 -38.19
CA ALA A 69 24.44 -28.35 -38.74
C ALA A 69 24.84 -29.80 -39.17
N PRO A 70 23.93 -30.81 -39.21
CA PRO A 70 22.48 -30.69 -39.38
C PRO A 70 21.55 -31.60 -38.54
N LEU A 71 20.29 -31.15 -38.53
CA LEU A 71 19.01 -31.80 -38.28
C LEU A 71 18.99 -33.34 -38.38
N GLU A 72 18.48 -34.00 -37.34
CA GLU A 72 17.65 -35.20 -37.52
C GLU A 72 16.45 -35.20 -36.56
N GLU A 73 15.35 -35.58 -37.19
CA GLU A 73 13.96 -35.61 -36.81
C GLU A 73 13.66 -36.91 -36.04
N LYS A 74 12.87 -36.84 -34.97
CA LYS A 74 12.09 -38.00 -34.53
C LYS A 74 10.80 -37.61 -33.85
N GLU A 75 9.72 -37.77 -34.60
CA GLU A 75 8.34 -37.86 -34.15
C GLU A 75 8.18 -38.92 -33.05
N THR A 76 7.23 -38.72 -32.13
CA THR A 76 6.22 -39.72 -31.72
C THR A 76 5.09 -39.02 -30.93
N THR A 77 3.99 -38.75 -31.65
CA THR A 77 2.56 -38.92 -31.34
C THR A 77 1.99 -38.89 -29.90
N ALA A 78 0.88 -38.13 -29.77
CA ALA A 78 -0.46 -38.46 -29.21
C ALA A 78 -0.96 -37.33 -28.28
N ALA A 79 -1.82 -36.39 -28.70
CA ALA A 79 -3.24 -36.48 -29.11
C ALA A 79 -4.20 -36.84 -27.96
N ALA A 80 -4.88 -35.81 -27.42
CA ALA A 80 -6.28 -35.77 -26.94
C ALA A 80 -6.45 -34.51 -26.04
N GLU A 81 -7.47 -33.66 -26.13
CA GLU A 81 -8.59 -33.49 -27.05
C GLU A 81 -9.24 -32.15 -26.65
N VAL A 82 -9.42 -31.26 -27.62
CA VAL A 82 -10.12 -29.97 -27.46
C VAL A 82 -11.61 -30.24 -27.64
N ALA A 83 -12.41 -29.99 -26.60
CA ALA A 83 -13.86 -29.87 -26.73
C ALA A 83 -14.23 -28.38 -26.63
N LEU A 84 -14.32 -27.75 -27.80
CA LEU A 84 -14.99 -26.47 -28.00
C LEU A 84 -16.46 -26.76 -28.31
N SER A 85 -17.37 -26.05 -27.68
CA SER A 85 -18.72 -25.81 -28.22
C SER A 85 -19.28 -24.50 -27.65
N PRO A 86 -20.17 -23.84 -28.40
CA PRO A 86 -20.03 -22.41 -28.67
C PRO A 86 -21.26 -21.59 -28.26
N ASP A 87 -21.16 -20.29 -28.54
CA ASP A 87 -22.26 -19.41 -28.97
C ASP A 87 -23.23 -18.90 -27.88
N ILE A 88 -22.99 -17.66 -27.44
CA ILE A 88 -24.08 -16.68 -27.19
C ILE A 88 -23.60 -15.30 -27.64
N ALA A 89 -24.23 -14.81 -28.72
CA ALA A 89 -24.15 -13.43 -29.17
C ALA A 89 -24.97 -12.47 -28.27
N GLU A 90 -24.40 -11.27 -28.10
CA GLU A 90 -24.88 -9.96 -27.59
C GLU A 90 -26.40 -9.67 -27.60
N PRO A 91 -26.95 -8.79 -26.69
CA PRO A 91 -26.54 -7.36 -26.64
C PRO A 91 -26.67 -6.56 -25.31
N GLN A 92 -25.85 -5.50 -25.26
CA GLN A 92 -26.08 -4.12 -24.77
C GLN A 92 -26.49 -3.81 -23.32
N ALA A 93 -25.68 -2.93 -22.72
CA ALA A 93 -26.08 -1.71 -22.02
C ALA A 93 -26.99 -1.82 -20.80
N GLU A 94 -26.46 -2.21 -19.64
CA GLU A 94 -27.09 -1.93 -18.33
C GLU A 94 -26.12 -2.15 -17.15
N ILE A 95 -25.11 -1.30 -16.98
CA ILE A 95 -24.28 -1.30 -15.74
C ILE A 95 -24.01 0.13 -15.26
N GLU A 96 -24.92 1.07 -15.53
CA GLU A 96 -24.79 2.47 -15.07
C GLU A 96 -25.65 2.79 -13.83
N GLU A 97 -26.37 1.81 -13.25
CA GLU A 97 -27.33 2.09 -12.18
C GLU A 97 -27.30 1.07 -11.04
N LYS A 98 -26.13 0.79 -10.45
CA LYS A 98 -26.09 0.03 -9.19
C LYS A 98 -24.91 0.29 -8.25
N VAL A 99 -24.43 1.54 -8.21
CA VAL A 99 -23.55 2.02 -7.12
C VAL A 99 -24.19 3.21 -6.37
N SER A 100 -25.44 3.57 -6.68
CA SER A 100 -26.14 4.71 -6.04
C SER A 100 -26.90 4.35 -4.76
N GLU A 101 -26.92 3.10 -4.31
CA GLU A 101 -27.75 2.66 -3.18
C GLU A 101 -26.93 2.00 -2.06
N ALA A 102 -25.94 2.72 -1.53
CA ALA A 102 -25.38 2.47 -0.20
C ALA A 102 -24.63 3.71 0.33
N VAL A 103 -25.26 4.88 0.29
CA VAL A 103 -24.81 6.03 1.10
C VAL A 103 -25.99 6.44 1.95
N GLU A 104 -26.17 5.70 3.06
CA GLU A 104 -27.05 6.11 4.15
C GLU A 104 -26.74 7.54 4.59
N ALA A 105 -27.81 8.26 4.90
CA ALA A 105 -27.85 9.68 5.20
C ALA A 105 -26.94 10.10 6.38
N LYS A 106 -25.68 10.41 6.07
CA LYS A 106 -24.80 11.24 6.89
C LYS A 106 -24.78 12.67 6.33
N PRO A 107 -24.54 13.71 7.14
CA PRO A 107 -24.40 15.08 6.65
C PRO A 107 -23.41 15.14 5.48
N LYS A 108 -23.71 15.92 4.44
CA LYS A 108 -22.86 16.07 3.24
C LYS A 108 -21.44 16.46 3.67
N ARG A 109 -20.52 15.49 3.69
CA ARG A 109 -19.10 15.71 3.98
C ARG A 109 -18.50 16.60 2.89
N LYS A 110 -17.61 17.51 3.28
CA LYS A 110 -16.96 18.43 2.35
C LYS A 110 -15.72 17.78 1.75
N ILE A 111 -15.56 17.94 0.44
CA ILE A 111 -14.33 17.56 -0.25
C ILE A 111 -13.29 18.66 0.00
N LYS A 112 -12.17 18.30 0.60
CA LYS A 112 -10.98 19.16 0.74
C LYS A 112 -10.28 19.23 -0.62
N GLN A 113 -9.80 20.42 -0.97
CA GLN A 113 -9.09 20.65 -2.22
C GLN A 113 -7.64 20.17 -2.06
N TYR A 114 -7.27 19.16 -2.84
CA TYR A 114 -5.93 18.61 -2.91
C TYR A 114 -5.38 18.76 -4.33
N ASP A 115 -4.08 18.51 -4.49
CA ASP A 115 -3.44 18.63 -5.79
C ASP A 115 -3.96 17.57 -6.76
N LYS A 116 -4.00 17.91 -8.04
CA LYS A 116 -4.41 16.97 -9.09
C LYS A 116 -3.29 15.97 -9.37
N PHE A 117 -3.67 14.87 -10.01
CA PHE A 117 -2.73 13.90 -10.55
C PHE A 117 -1.62 14.58 -11.38
N ASN A 118 -0.37 14.21 -11.09
CA ASN A 118 0.80 14.66 -11.83
C ASN A 118 1.96 13.67 -11.63
N ASN A 119 2.21 12.83 -12.64
CA ASN A 119 3.28 11.83 -12.62
C ASN A 119 4.64 12.36 -13.11
N ALA A 120 4.83 13.67 -13.29
CA ALA A 120 6.10 14.23 -13.75
C ALA A 120 7.28 13.76 -12.89
N ARG A 121 7.06 13.58 -11.58
CA ARG A 121 8.07 13.00 -10.69
C ARG A 121 8.47 11.58 -11.10
N ALA A 122 7.51 10.73 -11.44
CA ALA A 122 7.76 9.35 -11.83
C ALA A 122 8.54 9.30 -13.16
N VAL A 123 8.17 10.14 -14.12
CA VAL A 123 8.82 10.18 -15.43
C VAL A 123 10.21 10.83 -15.36
N GLU A 124 10.30 12.03 -14.76
CA GLU A 124 11.52 12.84 -14.78
C GLU A 124 12.54 12.41 -13.73
N GLN A 125 12.11 12.04 -12.51
CA GLN A 125 13.04 11.74 -11.41
C GLN A 125 13.32 10.25 -11.27
N LEU A 126 12.31 9.39 -11.51
CA LEU A 126 12.51 7.94 -11.47
C LEU A 126 12.94 7.36 -12.82
N GLY A 127 12.91 8.17 -13.89
CA GLY A 127 13.36 7.77 -15.22
C GLY A 127 12.43 6.75 -15.90
N LEU A 128 11.18 6.69 -15.46
CA LEU A 128 10.18 5.82 -16.07
C LEU A 128 9.72 6.40 -17.40
N SER A 129 9.48 5.54 -18.37
CA SER A 129 8.66 5.90 -19.53
C SER A 129 7.23 6.19 -19.08
N GLN A 130 6.47 6.90 -19.93
CA GLN A 130 5.06 7.16 -19.64
C GLN A 130 4.27 5.86 -19.49
N ASP A 131 4.52 4.87 -20.35
CA ASP A 131 3.82 3.57 -20.31
C ASP A 131 4.11 2.79 -19.02
N GLU A 132 5.36 2.83 -18.53
CA GLU A 132 5.72 2.23 -17.24
C GLU A 132 5.07 2.97 -16.07
N ALA A 133 5.07 4.30 -16.09
CA ALA A 133 4.39 5.09 -15.07
C ALA A 133 2.88 4.77 -15.03
N ASP A 134 2.24 4.65 -16.19
CA ASP A 134 0.83 4.30 -16.30
C ASP A 134 0.55 2.87 -15.81
N MET A 135 1.45 1.92 -16.08
CA MET A 135 1.38 0.56 -15.53
C MET A 135 1.42 0.59 -13.99
N PHE A 136 2.37 1.31 -13.39
CA PHE A 136 2.45 1.41 -11.93
C PHE A 136 1.26 2.13 -11.31
N ILE A 137 0.65 3.09 -12.00
CA ILE A 137 -0.61 3.71 -11.54
C ILE A 137 -1.75 2.69 -11.54
N LYS A 138 -1.85 1.81 -12.54
CA LYS A 138 -2.85 0.73 -12.56
C LYS A 138 -2.62 -0.28 -11.43
N GLU A 139 -1.37 -0.61 -11.14
CA GLU A 139 -1.03 -1.44 -9.97
C GLU A 139 -1.41 -0.76 -8.65
N LEU A 140 -1.14 0.54 -8.52
CA LEU A 140 -1.58 1.33 -7.36
C LEU A 140 -3.11 1.32 -7.24
N ILE A 141 -3.83 1.45 -8.36
CA ILE A 141 -5.30 1.40 -8.35
C ILE A 141 -5.78 0.06 -7.79
N GLN A 142 -5.22 -1.05 -8.27
CA GLN A 142 -5.56 -2.39 -7.77
C GLN A 142 -5.22 -2.52 -6.28
N GLN A 143 -4.05 -2.04 -5.85
CA GLN A 143 -3.67 -2.05 -4.44
C GLN A 143 -4.68 -1.29 -3.57
N ILE A 144 -5.16 -0.13 -4.02
CA ILE A 144 -6.16 0.65 -3.29
C ILE A 144 -7.50 -0.08 -3.25
N ASP A 145 -7.96 -0.66 -4.36
CA ASP A 145 -9.21 -1.44 -4.39
C ASP A 145 -9.15 -2.63 -3.41
N ASP A 146 -8.00 -3.31 -3.29
CA ASP A 146 -7.80 -4.45 -2.39
C ASP A 146 -7.74 -4.05 -0.90
N GLU A 147 -7.18 -2.88 -0.60
CA GLU A 147 -6.96 -2.42 0.78
C GLU A 147 -8.11 -1.54 1.32
N LEU A 148 -8.88 -0.89 0.45
CA LEU A 148 -9.98 0.00 0.85
C LEU A 148 -11.01 -0.69 1.77
N PRO A 149 -11.45 -1.93 1.54
CA PRO A 149 -12.36 -2.62 2.46
C PRO A 149 -11.75 -2.86 3.85
N LYS A 150 -10.44 -3.11 3.92
CA LYS A 150 -9.75 -3.31 5.20
C LYS A 150 -9.63 -1.98 5.95
N LEU A 151 -9.35 -0.89 5.23
CA LEU A 151 -9.33 0.46 5.80
C LEU A 151 -10.71 0.85 6.36
N GLU A 152 -11.78 0.57 5.62
CA GLU A 152 -13.16 0.80 6.09
C GLU A 152 -13.47 0.02 7.36
N ALA A 153 -13.11 -1.27 7.40
CA ALA A 153 -13.28 -2.10 8.59
C ALA A 153 -12.48 -1.56 9.79
N ALA A 154 -11.24 -1.11 9.58
CA ALA A 154 -10.43 -0.50 10.63
C ALA A 154 -11.09 0.78 11.18
N ILE A 155 -11.66 1.61 10.30
CA ILE A 155 -12.39 2.83 10.66
C ILE A 155 -13.64 2.52 11.46
N ASP A 156 -14.42 1.51 11.07
CA ASP A 156 -15.63 1.15 11.78
C ASP A 156 -15.35 0.53 13.16
N ASN A 157 -14.19 -0.11 13.33
CA ASN A 157 -13.72 -0.63 14.61
C ASN A 157 -12.92 0.40 15.43
N GLU A 158 -12.74 1.63 14.94
CA GLU A 158 -11.91 2.67 15.56
C GLU A 158 -10.46 2.22 15.83
N ASP A 159 -9.91 1.34 14.97
CA ASP A 159 -8.56 0.80 15.06
C ASP A 159 -7.54 1.76 14.42
N PHE A 160 -7.11 2.76 15.19
CA PHE A 160 -6.16 3.78 14.74
C PHE A 160 -4.78 3.22 14.35
N GLU A 161 -4.36 2.09 14.91
CA GLU A 161 -3.09 1.45 14.55
C GLU A 161 -3.20 0.83 13.15
N GLN A 162 -4.28 0.10 12.88
CA GLN A 162 -4.52 -0.46 11.55
C GLN A 162 -4.79 0.63 10.49
N ILE A 163 -5.46 1.73 10.86
CA ILE A 163 -5.62 2.89 9.97
C ILE A 163 -4.26 3.52 9.64
N ASP A 164 -3.38 3.68 10.63
CA ASP A 164 -2.01 4.19 10.42
C ASP A 164 -1.23 3.28 9.47
N ASP A 165 -1.22 1.97 9.71
CA ASP A 165 -0.49 1.00 8.90
C ASP A 165 -0.97 0.97 7.43
N ILE A 166 -2.28 0.87 7.21
CA ILE A 166 -2.84 0.80 5.85
C ILE A 166 -2.60 2.12 5.11
N SER A 167 -2.88 3.25 5.75
CA SER A 167 -2.67 4.56 5.14
C SER A 167 -1.19 4.81 4.82
N HIS A 168 -0.27 4.40 5.70
CA HIS A 168 1.17 4.52 5.49
C HIS A 168 1.66 3.70 4.28
N MET A 169 1.20 2.44 4.20
CA MET A 169 1.56 1.53 3.12
C MET A 169 1.15 2.10 1.75
N ILE A 170 -0.12 2.49 1.59
CA ILE A 170 -0.64 3.02 0.32
C ILE A 170 -0.02 4.39 0.00
N LYS A 171 0.24 5.22 1.03
CA LYS A 171 0.94 6.51 0.86
C LYS A 171 2.29 6.35 0.17
N GLY A 172 3.03 5.31 0.52
CA GLY A 172 4.38 5.05 0.01
C GLY A 172 4.44 4.97 -1.52
N SER A 173 3.55 4.18 -2.12
CA SER A 173 3.44 4.04 -3.58
C SER A 173 2.73 5.23 -4.22
N SER A 174 1.66 5.74 -3.62
CA SER A 174 0.89 6.87 -4.16
C SER A 174 1.68 8.18 -4.29
N SER A 175 2.61 8.45 -3.36
CA SER A 175 3.43 9.67 -3.33
C SER A 175 4.55 9.66 -4.37
N SER A 176 5.18 8.50 -4.63
CA SER A 176 6.26 8.38 -5.62
C SER A 176 5.72 8.48 -7.04
N LEU A 177 4.51 7.97 -7.27
CA LEU A 177 3.85 7.96 -8.58
C LEU A 177 3.11 9.25 -8.92
N GLY A 178 2.96 10.18 -7.97
CA GLY A 178 2.32 11.47 -8.22
C GLY A 178 0.80 11.39 -8.38
N SER A 179 0.16 10.53 -7.58
CA SER A 179 -1.30 10.31 -7.60
C SER A 179 -2.17 11.50 -7.16
N GLY A 180 -1.55 12.64 -6.81
CA GLY A 180 -2.23 13.86 -6.38
C GLY A 180 -3.04 13.65 -5.10
N GLY A 181 -4.32 14.02 -5.12
CA GLY A 181 -5.20 13.99 -3.97
C GLY A 181 -5.30 12.65 -3.25
N VAL A 182 -5.03 11.52 -3.91
CA VAL A 182 -4.91 10.22 -3.23
C VAL A 182 -3.74 10.23 -2.24
N ALA A 183 -2.54 10.61 -2.69
CA ALA A 183 -1.35 10.67 -1.84
C ALA A 183 -1.51 11.68 -0.69
N ASP A 184 -2.09 12.83 -0.97
CA ASP A 184 -2.26 13.89 0.03
C ASP A 184 -3.27 13.50 1.11
N VAL A 185 -4.41 12.91 0.72
CA VAL A 185 -5.40 12.40 1.69
C VAL A 185 -4.80 11.31 2.56
N LEU A 186 -4.06 10.37 1.97
CA LEU A 186 -3.40 9.31 2.74
C LEU A 186 -2.34 9.87 3.68
N SER A 187 -1.64 10.94 3.29
CA SER A 187 -0.71 11.64 4.16
C SER A 187 -1.39 12.30 5.35
N ASP A 188 -2.49 13.01 5.12
CA ASP A 188 -3.25 13.65 6.20
C ASP A 188 -3.91 12.63 7.13
N MET A 189 -4.48 11.56 6.56
CA MET A 189 -5.09 10.47 7.32
C MET A 189 -4.05 9.78 8.20
N ASN A 190 -2.89 9.44 7.64
CA ASN A 190 -1.77 8.81 8.34
C ASN A 190 -1.23 9.68 9.48
N GLU A 191 -1.09 11.00 9.24
CA GLU A 191 -0.61 11.89 10.28
C GLU A 191 -1.63 12.04 11.41
N TYR A 192 -2.91 12.16 11.05
CA TYR A 192 -3.98 12.24 12.05
C TYR A 192 -4.13 10.94 12.84
N SER A 193 -3.99 9.75 12.24
CA SER A 193 -4.18 8.47 12.94
C SER A 193 -3.18 8.24 14.08
N LYS A 194 -1.97 8.80 13.99
CA LYS A 194 -0.94 8.66 15.03
C LYS A 194 -1.36 9.27 16.37
N GLU A 195 -1.89 10.50 16.33
CA GLU A 195 -2.15 11.30 17.54
C GLU A 195 -3.63 11.62 17.75
N GLY A 196 -4.39 11.73 16.67
CA GLY A 196 -5.82 12.01 16.64
C GLY A 196 -6.66 10.82 17.07
N ARG A 197 -7.83 11.10 17.65
CA ARG A 197 -8.76 10.10 18.18
C ARG A 197 -10.22 10.37 17.81
N ASP A 198 -10.48 11.39 16.99
CA ASP A 198 -11.81 11.67 16.46
C ASP A 198 -11.99 10.87 15.16
N ILE A 199 -12.80 9.82 15.23
CA ILE A 199 -13.05 8.94 14.09
C ILE A 199 -13.83 9.66 12.98
N GLU A 200 -14.60 10.71 13.28
CA GLU A 200 -15.32 11.45 12.23
C GLU A 200 -14.35 12.20 11.32
N ILE A 201 -13.21 12.67 11.84
CA ILE A 201 -12.14 13.26 11.01
C ILE A 201 -11.54 12.20 10.07
N ILE A 202 -11.28 10.98 10.55
CA ILE A 202 -10.82 9.89 9.68
C ILE A 202 -11.87 9.55 8.62
N ARG A 203 -13.15 9.55 8.99
CA ARG A 203 -14.23 9.29 8.04
C ARG A 203 -14.39 10.39 6.99
N ASP A 204 -14.04 11.64 7.32
CA ASP A 204 -13.91 12.72 6.34
C ASP A 204 -12.74 12.46 5.40
N TYR A 205 -11.59 12.00 5.89
CA TYR A 205 -10.48 11.59 5.02
C TYR A 205 -10.85 10.40 4.12
N LEU A 206 -11.55 9.38 4.63
CA LEU A 206 -12.03 8.26 3.82
C LEU A 206 -12.96 8.74 2.69
N TYR A 207 -13.84 9.70 2.99
CA TYR A 207 -14.72 10.29 1.98
C TYR A 207 -13.92 11.00 0.88
N ASN A 208 -12.90 11.78 1.26
CA ASN A 208 -11.99 12.41 0.30
C ASN A 208 -11.19 11.38 -0.50
N LEU A 209 -10.69 10.33 0.14
CA LEU A 209 -9.92 9.26 -0.50
C LEU A 209 -10.73 8.62 -1.61
N LYS A 210 -11.98 8.23 -1.32
CA LYS A 210 -12.89 7.64 -2.32
C LYS A 210 -13.15 8.57 -3.49
N TYR A 211 -13.31 9.87 -3.24
CA TYR A 211 -13.52 10.86 -4.28
C TYR A 211 -12.33 10.92 -5.25
N TYR A 212 -11.11 11.18 -4.72
CA TYR A 212 -9.91 11.29 -5.57
C TYR A 212 -9.49 9.96 -6.17
N PHE A 213 -9.75 8.86 -5.48
CA PHE A 213 -9.51 7.53 -6.03
C PHE A 213 -10.41 7.27 -7.25
N ASN A 214 -11.69 7.65 -7.20
CA ASN A 214 -12.57 7.55 -8.35
C ASN A 214 -12.13 8.45 -9.52
N GLU A 215 -11.66 9.66 -9.23
CA GLU A 215 -11.06 10.54 -10.26
C GLU A 215 -9.81 9.91 -10.90
N LEU A 216 -8.96 9.26 -10.09
CA LEU A 216 -7.78 8.54 -10.58
C LEU A 216 -8.18 7.36 -11.46
N LYS A 217 -9.14 6.51 -11.02
CA LYS A 217 -9.64 5.39 -11.83
C LYS A 217 -10.20 5.86 -13.17
N THR A 218 -10.95 6.96 -13.18
CA THR A 218 -11.54 7.52 -14.41
C THR A 218 -10.48 7.95 -15.41
N GLN A 219 -9.31 8.41 -14.95
CA GLN A 219 -8.21 8.81 -15.83
C GLN A 219 -7.48 7.62 -16.47
N PHE A 220 -7.59 6.42 -15.88
CA PHE A 220 -6.82 5.23 -16.27
C PHE A 220 -7.70 4.02 -16.65
N ALA A 221 -9.01 4.23 -16.79
CA ALA A 221 -10.01 3.26 -17.22
C ALA A 221 -9.94 2.94 -18.71
#